data_AF-A0A8T1SFH1-F1
#
_entry.id   AF-A0A8T1SFH1-F1
#
_cell.length_a   1.000
_cell.length_b   1.000
_cell.length_c   1.000
_cell.angle_alpha   90.00
_cell.angle_beta   90.00
_cell.angle_gamma   90.00
#
_symmetry.space_group_name_H-M   'P 1'
#
loop_
_entity.id
_entity.type
_entity.pdbx_description
1 polymer ?
#
loop_
_entity_poly.entity_id
_entity_poly.type
_entity_poly.pdbx_seq_one_letter_code
_entity_poly.pdbx_strand_id
1 'polypeptide(L)'
;MQVVDMRDEQFSVTSVLASDVIHASNKDVPCIFRITSSQLATPPTTSSLLLLADSEAEMKQWVQVLVELHRILQENRHHDRSVYILKEAYDNGLPLIPQALSAAVIDRERIALGTEEGLFVIHLHTNEVLQLGDCRRVQL
;
A
#
# COMPACT_ATOMS: atom_id res chain seq x y z
N MET A 1 -2.74 -10.23 8.53
CA MET A 1 -3.03 -10.85 7.23
C MET A 1 -2.44 -9.94 6.17
N GLN A 2 -1.49 -10.41 5.37
CA GLN A 2 -0.89 -9.61 4.29
C GLN A 2 -1.65 -9.88 3.00
N VAL A 3 -2.03 -8.83 2.28
CA VAL A 3 -2.75 -8.92 1.01
C VAL A 3 -1.82 -8.37 -0.07
N VAL A 4 -1.69 -9.09 -1.19
CA VAL A 4 -0.84 -8.71 -2.32
C VAL A 4 -1.73 -8.55 -3.56
N ASP A 5 -1.63 -7.40 -4.24
CA ASP A 5 -2.31 -7.20 -5.51
C ASP A 5 -1.45 -7.76 -6.66
N MET A 6 -1.88 -8.87 -7.26
CA MET A 6 -1.17 -9.49 -8.38
C MET A 6 -1.40 -8.76 -9.71
N ARG A 7 -2.24 -7.72 -9.76
CA ARG A 7 -2.44 -6.87 -10.93
C ARG A 7 -1.47 -5.69 -10.96
N ASP A 8 -0.76 -5.46 -9.86
CA ASP A 8 0.26 -4.42 -9.74
C ASP A 8 1.35 -4.60 -10.80
N GLU A 9 1.75 -3.50 -11.43
CA GLU A 9 2.80 -3.49 -12.45
C GLU A 9 4.17 -3.86 -11.88
N GLN A 10 4.40 -3.60 -10.59
CA GLN A 10 5.62 -3.98 -9.88
C GLN A 10 5.54 -5.39 -9.27
N PHE A 11 4.43 -6.11 -9.49
CA PHE A 11 4.30 -7.47 -9.00
C PHE A 11 5.35 -8.37 -9.66
N SER A 12 6.12 -9.09 -8.86
CA SER A 12 7.09 -10.07 -9.37
C SER A 12 7.27 -11.24 -8.42
N VAL A 13 7.64 -12.39 -8.99
CA VAL A 13 7.94 -13.61 -8.24
C VAL A 13 9.29 -14.14 -8.71
N THR A 14 10.21 -14.33 -7.77
CA THR A 14 11.60 -14.73 -8.07
C THR A 14 12.12 -15.70 -7.03
N SER A 15 12.97 -16.65 -7.44
CA SER A 15 13.80 -17.40 -6.50
C SER A 15 14.79 -16.47 -5.77
N VAL A 16 15.31 -16.93 -4.64
CA VAL A 16 16.22 -16.14 -3.80
C VAL A 16 17.64 -16.68 -3.83
N LEU A 17 18.61 -15.81 -3.56
CA LEU A 17 20.00 -16.17 -3.29
C LEU A 17 20.22 -16.34 -1.79
N ALA A 18 21.29 -17.04 -1.39
CA ALA A 18 21.66 -17.15 0.04
C ALA A 18 21.90 -15.77 0.69
N SER A 19 22.37 -14.78 -0.09
CA SER A 19 22.52 -13.39 0.36
C SER A 19 21.19 -12.70 0.69
N ASP A 20 20.09 -13.15 0.09
CA ASP A 20 18.75 -12.59 0.32
C ASP A 20 18.13 -13.12 1.62
N VAL A 21 18.64 -14.27 2.13
CA VAL A 21 18.07 -15.03 3.26
C VAL A 21 19.16 -15.48 4.23
N ILE A 22 19.87 -14.53 4.81
CA ILE A 22 21.09 -14.77 5.63
C ILE A 22 20.89 -15.64 6.89
N HIS A 23 19.65 -15.88 7.32
CA HIS A 23 19.33 -16.75 8.46
C HIS A 23 18.81 -18.13 8.04
N ALA A 24 18.51 -18.34 6.75
CA ALA A 24 18.00 -19.62 6.26
C ALA A 24 19.14 -20.64 6.13
N SER A 25 18.84 -21.92 6.36
CA SER A 25 19.82 -22.97 6.13
C SER A 25 20.05 -23.19 4.64
N ASN A 26 21.23 -23.64 4.23
CA ASN A 26 21.52 -23.96 2.82
C ASN A 26 20.55 -24.98 2.20
N LYS A 27 19.89 -25.80 3.03
CA LYS A 27 18.87 -26.75 2.59
C LYS A 27 17.53 -26.10 2.29
N ASP A 28 17.20 -25.00 2.98
CA ASP A 28 15.93 -24.29 2.83
C ASP A 28 15.99 -23.26 1.71
N VAL A 29 17.17 -22.69 1.41
CA VAL A 29 17.35 -21.67 0.36
C VAL A 29 16.69 -22.06 -0.98
N PRO A 30 16.86 -23.30 -1.51
CA PRO A 30 16.21 -23.73 -2.76
C PRO A 30 14.69 -23.85 -2.67
N CYS A 31 14.12 -23.85 -1.46
CA CYS A 31 12.68 -23.93 -1.21
C CYS A 31 12.06 -22.54 -0.97
N ILE A 32 12.86 -21.47 -0.93
CA ILE A 32 12.39 -20.11 -0.68
C ILE A 32 12.22 -19.35 -2.00
N PHE A 33 11.14 -18.61 -2.09
CA PHE A 33 10.90 -17.63 -3.16
C PHE A 33 10.42 -16.31 -2.59
N ARG A 34 10.56 -15.26 -3.39
CA ARG A 34 10.21 -13.89 -3.04
C ARG A 34 9.08 -13.43 -3.94
N ILE A 35 8.05 -12.85 -3.33
CA ILE A 35 7.03 -12.05 -4.00
C ILE A 35 7.32 -10.58 -3.70
N THR A 36 7.29 -9.73 -4.71
CA THR A 36 7.44 -8.28 -4.57
C THR A 36 6.20 -7.58 -5.10
N SER A 37 5.75 -6.53 -4.44
CA SER A 37 4.67 -5.65 -4.92
C SER A 37 4.86 -4.22 -4.38
N SER A 38 4.27 -3.24 -5.05
CA SER A 38 4.11 -1.86 -4.61
C SER A 38 3.49 -1.77 -3.22
N GLN A 39 3.99 -0.84 -2.41
CA GLN A 39 3.36 -0.38 -1.18
C GLN A 39 2.58 0.90 -1.45
N LEU A 40 1.47 1.07 -0.74
CA LEU A 40 0.74 2.34 -0.67
C LEU A 40 1.51 3.31 0.25
N ALA A 41 2.66 3.79 -0.23
CA ALA A 41 3.53 4.74 0.46
C ALA A 41 3.93 5.89 -0.47
N THR A 42 4.24 7.05 0.13
CA THR A 42 4.86 8.19 -0.56
C THR A 42 6.19 8.48 0.15
N PRO A 43 7.35 8.45 -0.54
CA PRO A 43 7.53 8.10 -1.94
C PRO A 43 7.16 6.63 -2.25
N PRO A 44 6.89 6.27 -3.51
CA PRO A 44 6.57 4.90 -3.89
C PRO A 44 7.70 3.94 -3.50
N THR A 45 7.35 2.89 -2.77
CA THR A 45 8.26 1.81 -2.36
C THR A 45 7.66 0.46 -2.71
N THR A 46 8.51 -0.57 -2.73
CA THR A 46 8.08 -1.96 -2.89
C THR A 46 8.22 -2.70 -1.56
N SER A 47 7.32 -3.63 -1.31
CA SER A 47 7.42 -4.65 -0.27
C SER A 47 7.86 -5.97 -0.88
N SER A 48 8.65 -6.73 -0.14
CA SER A 48 8.97 -8.12 -0.49
C SER A 48 8.51 -9.07 0.61
N LEU A 49 7.86 -10.15 0.22
CA LEU A 49 7.47 -11.27 1.07
C LEU A 49 8.28 -12.50 0.68
N LEU A 50 8.93 -13.12 1.65
CA LEU A 50 9.64 -14.39 1.49
C LEU A 50 8.71 -15.54 1.91
N LEU A 51 8.60 -16.55 1.04
CA LEU A 51 7.76 -17.71 1.24
C LEU A 51 8.62 -18.97 1.15
N LEU A 52 8.51 -19.83 2.15
CA LEU A 52 9.17 -21.13 2.21
C LEU A 52 8.16 -22.21 1.80
N ALA A 53 8.48 -22.97 0.76
CA ALA A 53 7.75 -24.17 0.37
C ALA A 53 8.31 -25.41 1.09
N ASP A 54 7.57 -26.52 1.10
CA ASP A 54 8.02 -27.77 1.73
C ASP A 54 9.18 -28.42 0.96
N SER A 55 9.34 -28.09 -0.34
CA SER A 55 10.43 -28.58 -1.18
C SER A 55 10.78 -27.62 -2.32
N GLU A 56 11.96 -27.79 -2.91
CA GLU A 56 12.38 -27.05 -4.11
C GLU A 56 11.43 -27.31 -5.29
N ALA A 57 10.90 -28.52 -5.41
CA ALA A 57 9.93 -28.86 -6.46
C ALA A 57 8.63 -28.09 -6.28
N GLU A 58 8.11 -28.04 -5.06
CA GLU A 58 6.90 -27.27 -4.75
C GLU A 58 7.14 -25.77 -4.93
N MET A 59 8.29 -25.24 -4.51
CA MET A 59 8.68 -23.85 -4.76
C MET A 59 8.62 -23.52 -6.25
N LYS A 60 9.20 -24.37 -7.11
CA LYS A 60 9.18 -24.17 -8.57
C LYS A 60 7.75 -24.19 -9.12
N GLN A 61 6.88 -25.05 -8.60
CA GLN A 61 5.47 -25.07 -8.98
C GLN A 61 4.75 -23.78 -8.57
N TRP A 62 4.98 -23.28 -7.35
CA TRP A 62 4.43 -22.01 -6.89
C TRP A 62 4.88 -20.83 -7.75
N VAL A 63 6.19 -20.73 -8.02
CA VAL A 63 6.73 -19.68 -8.89
C VAL A 63 6.09 -19.74 -10.28
N GLN A 64 6.01 -20.93 -10.88
CA GLN A 64 5.40 -21.12 -12.19
C GLN A 64 3.93 -20.68 -12.21
N VAL A 65 3.13 -21.13 -11.25
CA VAL A 65 1.69 -20.80 -11.16
C VAL A 65 1.49 -19.30 -10.98
N LEU A 66 2.25 -18.65 -10.10
CA LEU A 66 2.08 -17.23 -9.84
C LEU A 66 2.53 -16.36 -11.02
N VAL A 67 3.61 -16.73 -11.71
CA VAL A 67 4.06 -16.05 -12.93
C VAL A 67 3.02 -16.17 -14.03
N GLU A 68 2.47 -17.37 -14.23
CA GLU A 68 1.46 -17.60 -15.26
C GLU A 68 0.14 -16.89 -14.93
N LEU A 69 -0.28 -16.91 -13.67
CA LEU A 69 -1.47 -16.18 -13.23
C LEU A 69 -1.30 -14.67 -13.40
N HIS A 70 -0.13 -14.12 -13.08
CA HIS A 70 0.18 -12.71 -13.33
C HIS A 70 0.13 -12.38 -14.83
N ARG A 71 0.70 -13.24 -15.70
CA ARG A 71 0.63 -13.09 -17.16
C ARG A 71 -0.83 -13.06 -17.65
N ILE A 72 -1.65 -14.01 -17.20
CA ILE A 72 -3.08 -14.07 -17.54
C ILE A 72 -3.82 -12.81 -17.07
N LEU A 73 -3.54 -12.32 -15.86
CA LEU A 73 -4.12 -11.08 -15.34
C LEU A 73 -3.72 -9.86 -16.18
N GLN A 74 -2.47 -9.80 -16.64
CA GLN A 74 -1.97 -8.73 -17.50
C GLN A 74 -2.58 -8.76 -18.92
N GLU A 75 -2.92 -9.94 -19.44
CA GLU A 75 -3.57 -10.10 -20.75
C GLU A 75 -5.08 -9.81 -20.68
N ASN A 76 -5.74 -10.22 -19.61
CA ASN A 76 -7.18 -10.03 -19.40
C ASN A 76 -7.50 -8.66 -18.80
N ARG A 77 -6.98 -7.56 -19.37
CA ARG A 77 -7.20 -6.17 -18.90
C ARG A 77 -8.68 -5.76 -18.91
N HIS A 78 -9.50 -6.34 -18.04
CA HIS A 78 -10.90 -6.00 -17.80
C HIS A 78 -10.95 -4.65 -17.13
N HIS A 79 -10.92 -3.60 -17.96
CA HIS A 79 -10.91 -2.20 -17.59
C HIS A 79 -9.70 -1.84 -16.73
N ASP A 80 -8.81 -1.02 -17.28
CA ASP A 80 -7.84 -0.24 -16.53
C ASP A 80 -8.55 0.44 -15.34
N ARG A 81 -8.40 -0.13 -14.14
CA ARG A 81 -9.06 0.32 -12.90
C ARG A 81 -8.08 1.03 -11.97
N SER A 82 -6.84 1.20 -12.38
CA SER A 82 -5.83 1.98 -11.66
C SER A 82 -6.02 3.47 -11.96
N VAL A 83 -6.95 4.12 -11.25
CA VAL A 83 -7.09 5.60 -11.33
C VAL A 83 -6.66 6.31 -10.04
N TYR A 84 -6.31 5.57 -8.99
CA TYR A 84 -5.96 6.17 -7.70
C TYR A 84 -4.53 5.85 -7.30
N ILE A 85 -3.62 6.76 -7.63
CA ILE A 85 -2.28 6.81 -7.04
C ILE A 85 -2.45 7.45 -5.66
N LEU A 86 -1.93 6.78 -4.62
CA LEU A 86 -1.84 7.41 -3.31
C LEU A 86 -0.95 8.65 -3.43
N LYS A 87 -1.52 9.82 -3.13
CA LYS A 87 -0.76 11.05 -3.01
C LYS A 87 -0.88 11.53 -1.59
N GLU A 88 0.27 11.80 -0.98
CA GLU A 88 0.30 12.56 0.27
C GLU A 88 -0.24 13.96 -0.02
N ALA A 89 -1.38 14.28 0.59
CA ALA A 89 -1.98 15.61 0.43
C ALA A 89 -1.30 16.64 1.35
N TYR A 90 -0.76 16.19 2.48
CA TYR A 90 -0.13 17.01 3.49
C TYR A 90 0.90 16.18 4.27
N ASP A 91 2.00 16.80 4.69
CA ASP A 91 3.04 16.15 5.50
C ASP A 91 2.48 15.64 6.85
N ASN A 92 2.98 14.49 7.31
CA ASN A 92 2.59 13.87 8.58
C ASN A 92 2.89 14.72 9.82
N GLY A 93 3.66 15.81 9.68
CA GLY A 93 3.96 16.77 10.73
C GLY A 93 2.77 17.63 11.20
N LEU A 94 1.60 17.60 10.54
CA LEU A 94 0.45 18.41 10.96
C LEU A 94 -0.16 17.87 12.28
N PRO A 95 -0.18 18.65 13.38
CA PRO A 95 -0.64 18.18 14.69
C PRO A 95 -2.10 17.71 14.74
N LEU A 96 -2.92 18.12 13.76
CA LEU A 96 -4.33 17.73 13.65
C LEU A 96 -4.52 16.34 13.02
N ILE A 97 -3.56 15.82 12.25
CA ILE A 97 -3.68 14.52 11.57
C ILE A 97 -3.89 13.37 12.59
N PRO A 98 -3.12 13.27 13.69
CA PRO A 98 -3.35 12.24 14.70
C PRO A 98 -4.71 12.31 15.41
N GLN A 99 -5.37 13.48 15.36
CA GLN A 99 -6.66 13.72 15.99
C GLN A 99 -7.84 13.59 15.01
N ALA A 100 -7.56 13.29 13.73
CA ALA A 100 -8.56 13.20 12.69
C ALA A 100 -9.49 12.00 12.92
N LEU A 101 -10.78 12.26 13.07
CA LEU A 101 -11.84 11.24 13.12
C LEU A 101 -12.51 11.06 11.76
N SER A 102 -12.45 12.09 10.91
CA SER A 102 -12.98 12.08 9.55
C SER A 102 -12.24 13.07 8.67
N ALA A 103 -12.25 12.85 7.37
CA ALA A 103 -11.74 13.80 6.40
C ALA A 103 -12.54 13.71 5.09
N ALA A 104 -12.64 14.83 4.39
CA ALA A 104 -13.26 14.91 3.07
C ALA A 104 -12.46 15.85 2.17
N VAL A 105 -12.24 15.44 0.92
CA VAL A 105 -11.67 16.31 -0.11
C VAL A 105 -12.76 17.30 -0.52
N ILE A 106 -12.51 18.61 -0.32
CA ILE A 106 -13.43 19.65 -0.78
C ILE A 106 -13.17 19.92 -2.26
N ASP A 107 -11.90 20.15 -2.60
CA ASP A 107 -11.41 20.38 -3.96
C ASP A 107 -9.91 20.07 -4.04
N ARG A 108 -9.25 20.50 -5.12
CA ARG A 108 -7.82 20.24 -5.37
C ARG A 108 -6.88 20.90 -4.37
N GLU A 109 -7.34 21.92 -3.65
CA GLU A 109 -6.50 22.75 -2.78
C GLU A 109 -6.89 22.64 -1.31
N ARG A 110 -8.00 21.97 -1.00
CA ARG A 110 -8.59 21.98 0.35
C ARG A 110 -9.11 20.63 0.79
N ILE A 111 -8.79 20.29 2.04
CA ILE A 111 -9.31 19.13 2.75
C ILE A 111 -10.05 19.60 3.99
N ALA A 112 -11.26 19.08 4.22
CA ALA A 112 -11.95 19.18 5.50
C ALA A 112 -11.47 18.06 6.43
N LEU A 113 -11.21 18.38 7.69
CA LEU A 113 -10.77 17.43 8.71
C LEU A 113 -11.62 17.64 9.97
N GLY A 114 -12.32 16.59 10.39
CA GLY A 114 -13.12 16.59 11.62
C GLY A 114 -12.37 15.91 12.75
N THR A 115 -12.23 16.60 13.88
CA THR A 115 -11.63 16.08 15.12
C THR A 115 -12.65 16.13 16.27
N GLU A 116 -12.24 15.71 17.47
CA GLU A 116 -13.04 15.92 18.69
C GLU A 116 -13.23 17.41 19.04
N GLU A 117 -12.30 18.26 18.62
CA GLU A 117 -12.32 19.71 18.91
C GLU A 117 -13.18 20.49 17.92
N GLY A 118 -13.35 20.01 16.69
CA GLY A 118 -14.17 20.68 15.69
C GLY A 118 -13.93 20.28 14.24
N LEU A 119 -14.44 21.10 13.34
CA LEU A 119 -14.26 20.98 11.90
C LEU A 119 -13.21 22.00 11.42
N PHE A 120 -12.19 21.50 10.73
CA PHE A 120 -11.09 22.28 10.19
C PHE A 120 -11.06 22.17 8.67
N VAL A 121 -10.58 23.22 8.01
CA VAL A 121 -10.20 23.21 6.59
C VAL A 121 -8.71 23.48 6.49
N ILE A 122 -8.02 22.60 5.78
CA ILE A 122 -6.59 22.69 5.50
C ILE A 122 -6.41 23.11 4.05
N HIS A 123 -5.71 24.22 3.82
CA HIS A 123 -5.29 24.66 2.50
C HIS A 123 -3.91 24.09 2.16
N LEU A 124 -3.85 23.22 1.14
CA LEU A 124 -2.66 22.42 0.82
C LEU A 124 -1.48 23.25 0.27
N HIS A 125 -1.76 24.39 -0.35
CA HIS A 125 -0.72 25.25 -0.93
C HIS A 125 -0.19 26.30 0.05
N THR A 126 -1.05 26.86 0.91
CA THR A 126 -0.69 27.93 1.85
C THR A 126 -0.30 27.39 3.24
N ASN A 127 -0.54 26.11 3.51
CA ASN A 127 -0.42 25.49 4.84
C ASN A 127 -1.27 26.18 5.92
N GLU A 128 -2.32 26.90 5.50
CA GLU A 128 -3.27 27.52 6.41
C GLU A 128 -4.29 26.49 6.90
N VAL A 129 -4.55 26.54 8.20
CA VAL A 129 -5.57 25.71 8.85
C VAL A 129 -6.60 26.63 9.48
N LEU A 130 -7.84 26.52 9.02
CA LEU A 130 -8.97 27.32 9.50
C LEU A 130 -9.96 26.43 10.24
N GLN A 131 -10.28 26.77 11.49
CA GLN A 131 -11.39 26.15 12.21
C GLN A 131 -12.70 26.78 11.75
N LEU A 132 -13.62 25.96 11.23
CA LEU A 132 -14.93 26.40 10.74
C LEU A 132 -16.04 26.25 11.79
N GLY A 133 -15.85 25.39 12.79
CA GLY A 133 -16.82 25.26 13.87
C GLY A 133 -16.38 24.25 14.93
N ASP A 134 -16.95 24.41 16.12
CA ASP A 134 -16.73 23.51 17.25
C ASP A 134 -17.51 22.20 17.07
N CYS A 135 -17.04 21.14 17.74
CA CYS A 135 -17.76 19.86 17.77
C CYS A 135 -19.11 20.01 18.49
N ARG A 136 -20.18 20.25 17.73
CA ARG A 136 -21.56 20.19 18.22
C ARG A 136 -22.09 18.79 17.98
N ARG A 137 -22.37 18.06 19.06
CA ARG A 137 -23.11 16.79 18.98
C ARG A 137 -24.43 17.06 18.26
N VAL A 138 -24.64 16.41 17.11
CA VAL A 138 -25.93 16.41 16.44
C VAL A 138 -26.89 15.66 17.37
N GLN A 139 -27.79 16.39 18.03
CA GLN A 139 -28.92 15.78 18.71
C GLN A 139 -29.89 15.34 17.61
N LEU A 140 -30.02 14.03 17.43
CA LEU A 140 -31.03 13.41 16.57
C LEU A 140 -32.38 13.38 17.31
#